data_AF-A0A9N7RHV8-F1
#
_entry.id   AF-A0A9N7RHV8-F1
#
_cell.length_a   1.000
_cell.length_b   1.000
_cell.length_c   1.000
_cell.angle_alpha   90.00
_cell.angle_beta   90.00
_cell.angle_gamma   90.00
#
_symmetry.space_group_name_H-M   'P 1'
#
loop_
_entity.id
_entity.type
_entity.pdbx_description
1 polymer ?
#
loop_
_entity_poly.entity_id
_entity_poly.type
_entity_poly.pdbx_seq_one_letter_code
_entity_poly.pdbx_strand_id
1 'polypeptide(L)'
;MPSLQTALPPELANNAIRLYRECLRRAKYIGSKKYNTELLVSMVRDQFKKHMHETDPEKIQKLKDDAARGLINHMLYESENLSGRKFSSKST
;
A
#
# COMPACT_ATOMS: atom_id res chain seq x y z
N MET A 1 -14.74 10.17 -10.29
CA MET A 1 -13.79 9.29 -9.58
C MET A 1 -13.88 9.66 -8.10
N PRO A 2 -14.32 8.78 -7.18
CA PRO A 2 -14.14 9.05 -5.76
C PRO A 2 -12.63 9.20 -5.51
N SER A 3 -12.22 10.29 -4.85
CA SER A 3 -10.82 10.54 -4.55
C SER A 3 -10.27 9.41 -3.68
N LEU A 4 -9.00 9.04 -3.89
CA LEU A 4 -8.25 8.02 -3.12
C LEU A 4 -8.29 8.21 -1.59
N GLN A 5 -8.77 9.36 -1.12
CA GLN A 5 -8.98 9.70 0.29
C GLN A 5 -10.06 8.86 1.00
N THR A 6 -10.89 8.09 0.29
CA THR A 6 -11.99 7.33 0.95
C THR A 6 -11.63 5.90 1.37
N ALA A 7 -10.48 5.35 0.94
CA ALA A 7 -10.16 3.93 1.17
C ALA A 7 -9.15 3.67 2.31
N LEU A 8 -8.34 4.67 2.68
CA LEU A 8 -7.42 4.60 3.81
C LEU A 8 -7.69 5.79 4.75
N PRO A 9 -7.70 5.59 6.08
CA PRO A 9 -7.85 6.70 7.01
C PRO A 9 -6.75 7.74 6.77
N PRO A 10 -7.09 9.04 6.67
CA PRO A 10 -6.11 10.10 6.39
C PRO A 10 -4.98 10.13 7.43
N GLU A 11 -5.26 9.70 8.66
CA GLU A 11 -4.26 9.61 9.73
C GLU A 11 -3.22 8.51 9.49
N LEU A 12 -3.52 7.52 8.64
CA LEU A 12 -2.58 6.49 8.21
C LEU A 12 -1.71 6.98 7.06
N ALA A 13 -2.30 7.64 6.06
CA ALA A 13 -1.60 8.13 4.87
C ALA A 13 -0.67 9.33 5.21
N ASN A 14 -1.10 10.21 6.12
CA ASN A 14 -0.33 11.40 6.48
C ASN A 14 0.89 11.08 7.35
N ASN A 15 0.89 9.95 8.07
CA ASN A 15 1.96 9.54 8.96
C ASN A 15 2.82 8.43 8.34
N ALA A 16 4.04 8.78 7.93
CA ALA A 16 4.97 7.86 7.27
C ALA A 16 5.29 6.60 8.09
N ILE A 17 5.36 6.70 9.43
CA ILE A 17 5.63 5.55 10.32
C ILE A 17 4.44 4.60 10.34
N ARG A 18 3.21 5.12 10.37
CA ARG A 18 2.01 4.29 10.34
C ARG A 18 1.86 3.60 8.98
N LEU A 19 2.08 4.34 7.90
CA LEU A 19 2.07 3.80 6.54
C LEU A 19 3.12 2.68 6.37
N TYR A 20 4.35 2.89 6.85
CA TYR A 20 5.40 1.87 6.84
C TYR A 20 4.98 0.58 7.58
N ARG A 21 4.40 0.71 8.78
CA ARG A 21 3.91 -0.44 9.54
C ARG A 21 2.80 -1.19 8.81
N GLU A 22 1.91 -0.48 8.13
CA GLU A 22 0.86 -1.10 7.31
C GLU A 22 1.44 -1.84 6.12
N CYS A 23 2.38 -1.24 5.39
CA CYS A 23 3.10 -1.90 4.30
C CYS A 23 3.80 -3.17 4.76
N LEU A 24 4.46 -3.14 5.93
CA LEU A 24 5.08 -4.33 6.51
C LEU A 24 4.06 -5.40 6.90
N ARG A 25 2.93 -5.03 7.51
CA ARG A 25 1.87 -5.98 7.86
C ARG A 25 1.34 -6.67 6.61
N ARG A 26 1.09 -5.89 5.56
CA ARG A 26 0.63 -6.42 4.27
C ARG A 26 1.67 -7.32 3.61
N ALA A 27 2.94 -6.90 3.56
CA ALA A 27 4.01 -7.71 3.00
C ALA A 27 4.16 -9.06 3.70
N LYS A 28 4.07 -9.09 5.05
CA LYS A 28 4.09 -10.34 5.83
C LYS A 28 2.92 -11.25 5.48
N TYR A 29 1.74 -10.69 5.33
CA TYR A 29 0.54 -11.43 4.98
C TYR A 29 0.58 -12.02 3.56
N ILE A 30 1.05 -11.25 2.58
CA ILE A 30 1.26 -11.73 1.21
C ILE A 30 2.33 -12.81 1.19
N GLY A 31 3.43 -12.54 1.90
CA GLY A 31 4.59 -13.40 2.00
C GLY A 31 4.29 -14.76 2.59
N SER A 32 3.47 -14.82 3.64
CA SER A 32 3.09 -16.08 4.28
C SER A 32 2.24 -16.97 3.36
N LYS A 33 1.44 -16.36 2.47
CA LYS A 33 0.66 -17.11 1.45
C LYS A 33 1.53 -17.65 0.30
N LYS A 34 2.67 -17.02 0.00
CA LYS A 34 3.53 -17.33 -1.15
C LYS A 34 4.94 -17.81 -0.79
N TYR A 35 5.20 -18.10 0.49
CA TYR A 35 6.50 -18.54 1.03
C TYR A 35 7.69 -17.62 0.69
N ASN A 36 7.44 -16.30 0.55
CA ASN A 36 8.46 -15.31 0.19
C ASN A 36 8.46 -14.07 1.10
N THR A 37 8.07 -14.25 2.37
CA THR A 37 7.94 -13.18 3.37
C THR A 37 9.17 -12.29 3.50
N GLU A 38 10.36 -12.88 3.61
CA GLU A 38 11.60 -12.12 3.83
C GLU A 38 11.88 -11.15 2.68
N LEU A 39 11.72 -11.62 1.45
CA LEU A 39 11.90 -10.82 0.24
C LEU A 39 10.92 -9.64 0.18
N LEU A 40 9.62 -9.89 0.41
CA LEU A 40 8.63 -8.82 0.36
C LEU A 40 8.84 -7.79 1.48
N VAL A 41 9.22 -8.25 2.68
CA VAL A 41 9.54 -7.38 3.81
C VAL A 41 10.80 -6.56 3.53
N SER A 42 11.85 -7.15 2.95
CA SER A 42 13.07 -6.42 2.61
C SER A 42 12.80 -5.36 1.55
N MET A 43 12.02 -5.67 0.51
CA MET A 43 11.64 -4.69 -0.53
C MET A 43 10.92 -3.46 0.06
N VAL A 44 10.00 -3.65 1.00
CA VAL A 44 9.33 -2.53 1.70
C VAL A 44 10.34 -1.73 2.52
N ARG A 45 11.22 -2.40 3.27
CA ARG A 45 12.27 -1.73 4.07
C ARG A 45 13.21 -0.90 3.20
N ASP A 46 13.68 -1.47 2.10
CA ASP A 46 14.63 -0.83 1.20
C ASP A 46 14.01 0.41 0.55
N GLN A 47 12.74 0.34 0.16
CA GLN A 47 12.04 1.48 -0.43
C GLN A 47 11.88 2.65 0.56
N PHE A 48 11.54 2.37 1.82
CA PHE A 48 11.45 3.43 2.85
C PHE A 48 12.84 3.97 3.24
N LYS A 49 13.85 3.09 3.34
CA LYS A 49 15.22 3.49 3.64
C LYS A 49 15.81 4.39 2.55
N LYS A 50 15.54 4.08 1.28
CA LYS A 50 15.99 4.86 0.11
C LYS A 50 15.55 6.33 0.18
N HIS A 51 14.39 6.61 0.75
CA HIS A 51 13.81 7.95 0.83
C HIS A 51 13.77 8.50 2.27
N MET A 52 14.55 7.93 3.20
CA MET A 52 14.55 8.32 4.61
C MET A 52 15.02 9.76 4.85
N HIS A 53 15.84 10.30 3.96
CA HIS A 53 16.41 11.65 4.04
C HIS A 53 15.78 12.62 3.05
N GLU A 54 14.64 12.25 2.46
CA GLU A 54 13.94 13.15 1.55
C GLU A 54 13.38 14.35 2.33
N THR A 55 13.65 15.56 1.85
CA THR A 55 13.21 16.82 2.49
C THR A 55 12.19 17.59 1.66
N ASP A 56 12.02 17.22 0.39
CA ASP A 56 11.04 17.85 -0.50
C ASP A 56 9.61 17.43 -0.12
N PRO A 57 8.74 18.37 0.32
CA PRO A 57 7.40 18.05 0.79
C PRO A 57 6.51 17.43 -0.30
N GLU A 58 6.65 17.86 -1.56
CA GLU A 58 5.83 17.33 -2.66
C GLU A 58 6.21 15.89 -2.97
N LYS A 59 7.52 15.60 -3.02
CA LYS A 59 8.03 14.26 -3.21
C LYS A 59 7.67 13.33 -2.06
N ILE A 60 7.76 13.78 -0.81
CA ILE A 60 7.33 13.01 0.36
C ILE A 60 5.84 12.66 0.26
N GLN A 61 4.99 13.64 -0.10
CA GLN A 61 3.56 13.39 -0.23
C GLN A 61 3.27 12.40 -1.35
N LYS A 62 3.93 12.55 -2.51
CA LYS A 62 3.80 11.61 -3.62
C LYS A 62 4.20 10.19 -3.23
N LEU A 63 5.31 10.01 -2.52
CA LEU A 63 5.75 8.70 -2.03
C LEU A 63 4.74 8.07 -1.06
N LYS A 64 4.13 8.88 -0.18
CA LYS A 64 3.05 8.42 0.71
C LYS A 64 1.82 7.99 -0.08
N ASP A 65 1.40 8.79 -1.06
CA ASP A 65 0.25 8.49 -1.91
C ASP A 65 0.48 7.19 -2.71
N ASP A 66 1.69 6.98 -3.24
CA ASP A 66 2.04 5.76 -3.98
C ASP A 66 2.02 4.52 -3.10
N ALA A 67 2.56 4.60 -1.88
CA ALA A 67 2.47 3.51 -0.91
C ALA A 67 1.02 3.23 -0.46
N ALA A 68 0.21 4.28 -0.23
CA ALA A 68 -1.21 4.17 0.08
C ALA A 68 -1.99 3.49 -1.05
N ARG A 69 -1.75 3.89 -2.31
CA ARG A 69 -2.32 3.23 -3.50
C ARG A 69 -1.93 1.76 -3.57
N GLY A 70 -0.66 1.43 -3.32
CA GLY A 70 -0.19 0.03 -3.29
C GLY A 70 -0.96 -0.83 -2.29
N LEU A 71 -1.22 -0.30 -1.09
CA LEU A 71 -2.03 -0.98 -0.07
C LEU A 71 -3.48 -1.19 -0.53
N ILE A 72 -4.13 -0.12 -1.01
CA ILE A 72 -5.52 -0.16 -1.48
C ILE A 72 -5.67 -1.15 -2.63
N ASN A 73 -4.78 -1.10 -3.62
CA ASN A 73 -4.82 -2.00 -4.77
C ASN A 73 -4.76 -3.47 -4.33
N HIS A 74 -3.88 -3.80 -3.38
CA HIS A 74 -3.84 -5.16 -2.87
C HIS A 74 -5.08 -5.51 -2.04
N MET A 75 -5.67 -4.59 -1.27
CA MET A 75 -6.92 -4.81 -0.53
C MET A 75 -8.08 -5.12 -1.46
N LEU A 76 -8.22 -4.35 -2.55
CA LEU A 76 -9.23 -4.57 -3.58
C LEU A 76 -9.03 -5.93 -4.27
N TYR A 77 -7.82 -6.22 -4.75
CA TYR A 77 -7.49 -7.51 -5.37
C TYR A 77 -7.83 -8.70 -4.45
N GLU A 78 -7.54 -8.58 -3.17
CA GLU A 78 -7.89 -9.61 -2.20
C GLU A 78 -9.40 -9.73 -1.97
N SER A 79 -10.12 -8.61 -1.88
CA SER A 79 -11.58 -8.63 -1.71
C SER A 79 -12.30 -9.27 -2.90
N GLU A 80 -11.78 -9.08 -4.11
CA GLU A 80 -12.26 -9.74 -5.33
C GLU A 80 -12.02 -11.26 -5.27
N ASN A 81 -10.83 -11.68 -4.84
CA ASN A 81 -10.50 -13.09 -4.68
C ASN A 81 -11.35 -13.78 -3.60
N LEU A 82 -11.66 -13.08 -2.50
CA LEU A 82 -12.47 -13.63 -1.40
C LEU A 82 -13.96 -13.69 -1.73
N SER A 83 -14.48 -12.69 -2.44
CA SER A 83 -15.93 -12.60 -2.74
C SER A 83 -16.34 -13.40 -3.98
N GLY A 84 -15.39 -13.86 -4.81
CA GLY A 84 -15.67 -14.56 -6.07
C GLY A 84 -16.36 -13.69 -7.13
N ARG A 85 -16.64 -12.42 -6.84
CA ARG A 85 -17.18 -11.43 -7.76
C ARG A 85 -16.05 -10.55 -8.26
N LYS A 86 -15.68 -10.71 -9.53
CA LYS A 86 -14.88 -9.70 -10.23
C LYS A 86 -15.72 -8.42 -10.31
N PHE A 87 -15.22 -7.28 -9.81
CA PHE A 87 -15.85 -6.01 -10.13
C PHE A 87 -15.73 -5.81 -11.64
N SER A 88 -16.81 -6.10 -12.36
CA SER A 88 -16.89 -5.86 -13.80
C SER A 88 -16.57 -4.39 -14.04
N SER A 89 -15.41 -4.11 -14.63
CA SER A 89 -15.08 -2.79 -15.15
C SER A 89 -16.02 -2.49 -16.33
N LYS A 90 -17.25 -2.07 -16.03
CA LYS A 90 -18.07 -1.36 -17.01
C LYS A 90 -17.62 0.09 -16.99
N SER A 91 -16.62 0.37 -17.81
CA SER A 91 -16.42 1.68 -18.40
C SER A 91 -17.50 1.89 -19.45
N THR A 92 -18.57 2.59 -19.06
CA THR A 92 -19.41 3.38 -19.98
C THR A 92 -18.88 4.80 -20.01
#